data_AF-A0A1V8S7V0-F1
#
_entry.id   AF-A0A1V8S7V0-F1
#
_cell.length_a   1.000
_cell.length_b   1.000
_cell.length_c   1.000
_cell.angle_alpha   90.00
_cell.angle_beta   90.00
_cell.angle_gamma   90.00
#
_symmetry.space_group_name_H-M   'P 1'
#
loop_
_entity.id
_entity.type
_entity.pdbx_description
1 polymer ?
#
loop_
_entity_poly.entity_id
_entity_poly.type
_entity_poly.pdbx_seq_one_letter_code
_entity_poly.pdbx_strand_id
1 'polypeptide(L)'
;MSRTSSSSRLAETNNRSSSKISTDRRHRLAEDVEYSGIEMAPCTGCRNALVKPGEERPKCVVSPVSGKCSECHRKNRKSCDVSLTSVQWIKLRDGREKLEKEIEELEVEEIGILQRMSQDQKQLVDRRMKKVRLRKQLRLAARRTETAVAEELDRLEAEDPPVDEVEEEPLDVGVEVPEHPFAFHGILEMPVGDWSVFDNIDFSELDVGSMLVPVSGG
;
A
#
# COMPACT_ATOMS: atom_id res chain seq x y z
N MET A 1 -66.52 -35.40 -68.79
CA MET A 1 -66.74 -34.20 -67.97
C MET A 1 -66.64 -34.59 -66.50
N SER A 2 -65.90 -33.76 -65.75
CA SER A 2 -65.99 -33.51 -64.31
C SER A 2 -65.63 -34.61 -63.29
N ARG A 3 -64.48 -34.34 -62.68
CA ARG A 3 -63.87 -34.91 -61.47
C ARG A 3 -64.69 -34.59 -60.22
N THR A 4 -64.64 -35.46 -59.20
CA THR A 4 -64.45 -35.03 -57.80
C THR A 4 -63.72 -36.13 -57.02
N SER A 5 -62.50 -35.82 -56.64
CA SER A 5 -61.66 -36.60 -55.73
C SER A 5 -61.37 -35.74 -54.50
N SER A 6 -61.25 -36.41 -53.36
CA SER A 6 -60.31 -36.07 -52.29
C SER A 6 -60.65 -34.89 -51.38
N SER A 7 -61.35 -35.18 -50.29
CA SER A 7 -61.25 -34.42 -49.04
C SER A 7 -60.63 -35.33 -47.97
N SER A 8 -59.33 -35.16 -47.71
CA SER A 8 -58.69 -35.50 -46.44
C SER A 8 -57.26 -34.96 -46.43
N ARG A 9 -56.80 -34.56 -45.24
CA ARG A 9 -55.44 -34.08 -44.87
C ARG A 9 -55.24 -32.56 -44.85
N LEU A 10 -55.63 -31.95 -43.74
CA LEU A 10 -54.93 -30.80 -43.16
C LEU A 10 -54.94 -30.95 -41.63
N ALA A 11 -53.95 -31.67 -41.08
CA ALA A 11 -53.72 -31.75 -39.64
C ALA A 11 -52.24 -32.03 -39.32
N GLU A 12 -51.31 -31.31 -39.93
CA GLU A 12 -49.90 -31.37 -39.55
C GLU A 12 -49.28 -29.98 -39.72
N THR A 13 -49.21 -29.17 -38.65
CA THR A 13 -48.15 -28.17 -38.37
C THR A 13 -48.51 -27.31 -37.14
N ASN A 14 -48.40 -27.82 -35.92
CA ASN A 14 -48.46 -26.94 -34.73
C ASN A 14 -47.46 -27.29 -33.60
N ASN A 15 -46.49 -28.18 -33.85
CA ASN A 15 -45.58 -28.69 -32.81
C ASN A 15 -44.19 -28.02 -32.76
N ARG A 16 -43.87 -27.05 -33.64
CA ARG A 16 -42.54 -26.39 -33.66
C ARG A 16 -42.42 -25.14 -32.78
N SER A 17 -43.52 -24.56 -32.32
CA SER A 17 -43.55 -23.36 -31.47
C SER A 17 -43.38 -23.68 -29.97
N SER A 18 -43.90 -24.83 -29.52
CA SER A 18 -43.83 -25.26 -28.11
C SER A 18 -42.39 -25.53 -27.62
N SER A 19 -41.52 -26.10 -28.47
CA SER A 19 -40.13 -26.42 -28.10
C SER A 19 -39.22 -25.20 -27.96
N LYS A 20 -39.50 -24.11 -28.70
CA LYS A 20 -38.78 -22.83 -28.59
C LYS A 20 -39.13 -22.11 -27.27
N ILE A 21 -40.42 -22.02 -26.96
CA ILE A 21 -40.92 -21.41 -25.71
C ILE A 21 -40.36 -22.14 -24.47
N SER A 22 -40.28 -23.47 -24.52
CA SER A 22 -39.68 -24.28 -23.45
C SER A 22 -38.18 -24.01 -23.27
N THR A 23 -37.47 -23.68 -24.35
CA THR A 23 -36.03 -23.38 -24.31
C THR A 23 -35.78 -21.99 -23.75
N ASP A 24 -36.50 -20.97 -24.23
CA ASP A 24 -36.37 -19.59 -23.74
C ASP A 24 -36.69 -19.48 -22.24
N ARG A 25 -37.73 -20.18 -21.77
CA ARG A 25 -38.07 -20.23 -20.35
C ARG A 25 -36.92 -20.75 -19.48
N ARG A 26 -36.19 -21.77 -19.94
CA ARG A 26 -35.05 -22.33 -19.20
C ARG A 26 -33.86 -21.39 -19.17
N HIS A 27 -33.62 -20.67 -20.27
CA HIS A 27 -32.56 -19.65 -20.30
C HIS A 27 -32.85 -18.51 -19.33
N ARG A 28 -34.09 -17.98 -19.32
CA ARG A 28 -34.50 -16.96 -18.35
C ARG A 28 -34.36 -17.43 -16.91
N LEU A 29 -34.82 -18.65 -16.61
CA LEU A 29 -34.66 -19.20 -15.26
C LEU A 29 -33.18 -19.35 -14.87
N ALA A 30 -32.32 -19.71 -15.81
CA ALA A 30 -30.89 -19.78 -15.55
C ALA A 30 -30.26 -18.41 -15.31
N GLU A 31 -30.69 -17.38 -16.03
CA GLU A 31 -30.29 -15.98 -15.81
C GLU A 31 -30.75 -15.48 -14.44
N ASP A 32 -32.01 -15.76 -14.05
CA ASP A 32 -32.53 -15.42 -12.72
C ASP A 32 -31.73 -16.11 -11.60
N VAL A 33 -31.36 -17.37 -11.82
CA VAL A 33 -30.49 -18.14 -10.91
C VAL A 33 -29.08 -17.57 -10.89
N GLU A 34 -28.53 -17.08 -11.99
CA GLU A 34 -27.22 -16.43 -12.01
C GLU A 34 -27.21 -15.11 -11.28
N TYR A 35 -28.27 -14.31 -11.45
CA TYR A 35 -28.39 -13.00 -10.81
C TYR A 35 -28.56 -13.11 -9.29
N SER A 36 -29.39 -14.04 -8.83
CA SER A 36 -29.73 -14.19 -7.40
C SER A 36 -28.94 -15.28 -6.68
N GLY A 37 -28.21 -16.11 -7.44
CA GLY A 37 -27.59 -17.32 -6.94
C GLY A 37 -26.23 -17.10 -6.27
N ILE A 38 -25.73 -18.16 -5.64
CA ILE A 38 -24.38 -18.18 -5.06
C ILE A 38 -23.51 -19.10 -5.90
N GLU A 39 -22.29 -18.65 -6.20
CA GLU A 39 -21.28 -19.48 -6.86
C GLU A 39 -20.85 -20.61 -5.92
N MET A 40 -20.94 -21.85 -6.42
CA MET A 40 -20.58 -23.05 -5.69
C MET A 40 -19.55 -23.89 -6.45
N ALA A 41 -18.95 -24.83 -5.73
CA ALA A 41 -18.12 -25.88 -6.33
C ALA A 41 -18.88 -26.58 -7.46
N PRO A 42 -18.18 -26.96 -8.55
CA PRO A 42 -18.84 -27.50 -9.72
C PRO A 42 -19.51 -28.84 -9.42
N CYS A 43 -20.78 -28.94 -9.82
CA CYS A 43 -21.57 -30.17 -9.80
C CYS A 43 -20.91 -31.23 -10.69
N THR A 44 -21.22 -32.50 -10.49
CA THR A 44 -20.67 -33.61 -11.29
C THR A 44 -20.91 -33.39 -12.79
N GLY A 45 -22.07 -32.83 -13.16
CA GLY A 45 -22.39 -32.49 -14.54
C GLY A 45 -21.47 -31.41 -15.14
N CYS A 46 -21.26 -30.31 -14.43
CA CYS A 46 -20.41 -29.21 -14.88
C CYS A 46 -18.91 -29.57 -14.80
N ARG A 47 -18.52 -30.38 -13.82
CA ARG A 47 -17.16 -30.92 -13.69
C ARG A 47 -16.78 -31.80 -14.88
N ASN A 48 -17.71 -32.61 -15.37
CA ASN A 48 -17.51 -33.49 -16.51
C ASN A 48 -17.89 -32.85 -17.85
N ALA A 49 -18.21 -31.55 -17.88
CA ALA A 49 -18.46 -30.88 -19.15
C ALA A 49 -17.17 -30.84 -19.98
N LEU A 50 -17.29 -31.17 -21.26
CA LEU A 50 -16.22 -31.00 -22.23
C LEU A 50 -16.01 -29.50 -22.44
N VAL A 51 -14.90 -28.98 -21.92
CA VAL A 51 -14.48 -27.60 -22.08
C VAL A 51 -13.36 -27.56 -23.11
N LYS A 52 -13.41 -26.60 -24.03
CA LYS A 52 -12.37 -26.46 -25.06
C LYS A 52 -11.05 -26.02 -24.41
N PRO A 53 -9.90 -26.43 -24.95
CA PRO A 53 -8.61 -25.95 -24.45
C PRO A 53 -8.56 -24.42 -24.53
N GLY A 54 -8.29 -23.76 -23.40
CA GLY A 54 -8.28 -22.30 -23.28
C GLY A 54 -9.58 -21.65 -22.80
N GLU A 55 -10.65 -22.42 -22.59
CA GLU A 55 -11.91 -21.92 -22.03
C GLU A 55 -12.01 -22.26 -20.53
N GLU A 56 -12.58 -21.35 -19.74
CA GLU A 56 -12.81 -21.58 -18.32
C GLU A 56 -13.95 -22.58 -18.09
N ARG A 57 -13.84 -23.37 -17.02
CA ARG A 57 -14.89 -24.31 -16.64
C ARG A 57 -16.14 -23.53 -16.21
N PRO A 58 -17.35 -24.00 -16.58
CA PRO A 58 -18.59 -23.32 -16.24
C PRO A 58 -18.79 -23.27 -14.73
N LYS A 59 -19.04 -22.07 -14.20
CA LYS A 59 -19.35 -21.85 -12.78
C LYS A 59 -20.72 -22.44 -12.43
N CYS A 60 -20.83 -23.07 -11.26
CA CYS A 60 -22.10 -23.57 -10.78
C CYS A 60 -22.75 -22.54 -9.86
N VAL A 61 -23.67 -21.76 -10.41
CA VAL A 61 -24.48 -20.82 -9.62
C VAL A 61 -25.80 -21.49 -9.26
N VAL A 62 -26.14 -21.51 -7.97
CA VAL A 62 -27.35 -22.18 -7.46
C VAL A 62 -28.22 -21.19 -6.71
N SER A 63 -29.53 -21.30 -6.91
CA SER A 63 -30.55 -20.58 -6.14
C SER A 63 -31.25 -21.57 -5.20
N PRO A 64 -31.72 -21.14 -4.02
CA PRO A 64 -32.41 -22.01 -3.07
C PRO A 64 -33.70 -22.59 -3.63
N VAL A 65 -34.28 -21.95 -4.65
CA VAL A 65 -35.54 -22.35 -5.28
C VAL A 65 -35.32 -23.34 -6.43
N SER A 66 -34.19 -23.23 -7.14
CA SER A 66 -34.05 -23.83 -8.48
C SER A 66 -33.65 -25.30 -8.49
N GLY A 67 -33.22 -25.88 -7.36
CA GLY A 67 -32.84 -27.30 -7.19
C GLY A 67 -31.71 -27.80 -8.12
N LYS A 68 -31.24 -26.96 -9.05
CA LYS A 68 -30.19 -27.19 -10.04
C LYS A 68 -29.44 -25.88 -10.27
N CYS A 69 -28.17 -25.98 -10.66
CA CYS A 69 -27.39 -24.81 -11.05
C CYS A 69 -27.87 -24.22 -12.40
N SER A 70 -27.54 -22.95 -12.64
CA SER A 70 -27.88 -22.21 -13.86
C SER A 70 -27.44 -22.96 -15.12
N GLU A 71 -26.24 -23.52 -15.13
CA GLU A 71 -25.69 -24.27 -16.27
C GLU A 71 -26.42 -25.59 -16.54
N CYS A 72 -26.84 -26.30 -15.49
CA CYS A 72 -27.68 -27.48 -15.64
C CYS A 72 -29.09 -27.12 -16.13
N HIS A 73 -29.61 -25.94 -15.78
CA HIS A 73 -30.86 -25.40 -16.34
C HIS A 73 -30.73 -25.08 -17.82
N ARG A 74 -29.67 -24.36 -18.23
CA ARG A 74 -29.36 -24.03 -19.64
C ARG A 74 -29.24 -25.27 -20.51
N LYS A 75 -28.46 -26.25 -20.04
CA LYS A 75 -28.19 -27.51 -20.78
C LYS A 75 -29.28 -28.56 -20.55
N ASN A 76 -30.33 -28.24 -19.80
CA ASN A 76 -31.44 -29.14 -19.47
C ASN A 76 -30.98 -30.50 -18.94
N ARG A 77 -29.99 -30.51 -18.04
CA ARG A 77 -29.46 -31.74 -17.45
C ARG A 77 -30.45 -32.32 -16.44
N LYS A 78 -30.58 -33.65 -16.44
CA LYS A 78 -31.52 -34.36 -15.55
C LYS A 78 -31.07 -34.35 -14.10
N SER A 79 -29.78 -34.60 -13.86
CA SER A 79 -29.15 -34.64 -12.53
C SER A 79 -28.28 -33.42 -12.28
N CYS A 80 -28.52 -32.76 -11.15
CA CYS A 80 -27.60 -31.79 -10.54
C CYS A 80 -27.47 -32.18 -9.07
N ASP A 81 -26.27 -32.53 -8.65
CA ASP A 81 -25.92 -32.96 -7.30
C ASP A 81 -25.68 -31.78 -6.34
N VAL A 82 -25.58 -30.57 -6.87
CA VAL A 82 -25.47 -29.37 -6.05
C VAL A 82 -26.87 -28.93 -5.63
N SER A 83 -27.17 -29.14 -4.35
CA SER A 83 -28.36 -28.64 -3.68
C SER A 83 -27.94 -27.97 -2.37
N LEU A 84 -28.58 -26.84 -2.07
CA LEU A 84 -28.42 -26.15 -0.79
C LEU A 84 -29.75 -26.22 -0.04
N THR A 85 -29.67 -26.48 1.26
CA THR A 85 -30.83 -26.28 2.13
C THR A 85 -31.08 -24.79 2.32
N SER A 86 -32.34 -24.40 2.55
CA SER A 86 -32.70 -22.99 2.82
C SER A 86 -31.94 -22.40 4.01
N VAL A 87 -31.64 -23.21 5.02
CA VAL A 87 -30.85 -22.79 6.20
C VAL A 87 -29.40 -22.50 5.82
N GLN A 88 -28.76 -23.36 5.02
CA GLN A 88 -27.41 -23.10 4.53
C GLN A 88 -27.35 -21.86 3.65
N TRP A 89 -28.37 -21.64 2.83
CA TRP A 89 -28.49 -20.45 2.00
C TRP A 89 -28.49 -19.16 2.84
N ILE A 90 -29.34 -19.11 3.86
CA ILE A 90 -29.42 -17.97 4.79
C ILE A 90 -28.05 -17.72 5.42
N LYS A 91 -27.40 -18.77 5.95
CA LYS A 91 -26.06 -18.65 6.56
C LYS A 91 -25.01 -18.10 5.58
N LEU A 92 -25.01 -18.56 4.33
CA LEU A 92 -24.06 -18.09 3.32
C LEU A 92 -24.32 -16.63 2.94
N ARG A 93 -25.58 -16.24 2.80
CA ARG A 93 -25.96 -14.85 2.50
C ARG A 93 -25.60 -13.92 3.67
N ASP A 94 -25.98 -14.28 4.89
CA ASP A 94 -25.69 -13.46 6.07
C ASP A 94 -24.18 -13.39 6.33
N GLY A 95 -23.44 -14.48 6.04
CA GLY A 95 -21.99 -14.49 6.07
C GLY A 95 -21.36 -13.58 5.01
N ARG A 96 -21.93 -13.55 3.79
CA ARG A 96 -21.50 -12.64 2.73
C ARG A 96 -21.71 -11.17 3.13
N GLU A 97 -22.90 -10.83 3.61
CA GLU A 97 -23.23 -9.48 4.07
C GLU A 97 -22.32 -9.03 5.22
N LYS A 98 -22.01 -9.94 6.16
CA LYS A 98 -21.05 -9.65 7.24
C LYS A 98 -19.64 -9.35 6.69
N LEU A 99 -19.17 -10.16 5.75
CA LEU A 99 -17.85 -9.96 5.12
C LEU A 99 -17.81 -8.69 4.28
N GLU A 100 -18.88 -8.37 3.54
CA GLU A 100 -19.01 -7.12 2.78
C GLU A 100 -18.90 -5.91 3.71
N LYS A 101 -19.57 -5.94 4.87
CA LYS A 101 -19.47 -4.88 5.88
C LYS A 101 -18.08 -4.78 6.50
N GLU A 102 -17.44 -5.91 6.78
CA GLU A 102 -16.07 -5.94 7.32
C GLU A 102 -15.06 -5.39 6.32
N ILE A 103 -15.22 -5.68 5.02
CA ILE A 103 -14.41 -5.09 3.95
C ILE A 103 -14.62 -3.58 3.89
N GLU A 104 -15.87 -3.09 3.91
CA GLU A 104 -16.17 -1.66 3.89
C GLU A 104 -15.57 -0.92 5.11
N GLU A 105 -15.65 -1.52 6.30
CA GLU A 105 -15.02 -0.98 7.52
C GLU A 105 -13.49 -0.87 7.35
N LEU A 106 -12.83 -1.91 6.84
CA LEU A 106 -11.39 -1.91 6.59
C LEU A 106 -10.97 -0.90 5.50
N GLU A 107 -11.77 -0.72 4.45
CA GLU A 107 -11.53 0.29 3.41
C GLU A 107 -11.60 1.72 3.99
N VAL A 108 -12.57 1.99 4.86
CA VAL A 108 -12.68 3.28 5.56
C VAL A 108 -11.46 3.51 6.48
N GLU A 109 -11.02 2.48 7.20
CA GLU A 109 -9.81 2.54 8.03
C GLU A 109 -8.56 2.82 7.18
N GLU A 110 -8.40 2.13 6.05
CA GLU A 110 -7.29 2.32 5.12
C GLU A 110 -7.23 3.77 4.61
N ILE A 111 -8.37 4.33 4.16
CA ILE A 111 -8.47 5.72 3.73
C ILE A 111 -8.06 6.67 4.87
N GLY A 112 -8.49 6.39 6.10
CA GLY A 112 -8.12 7.17 7.29
C GLY A 112 -6.62 7.12 7.60
N ILE A 113 -5.97 5.97 7.43
CA ILE A 113 -4.51 5.82 7.56
C ILE A 113 -3.78 6.63 6.50
N LEU A 114 -4.17 6.50 5.22
CA LEU A 114 -3.56 7.23 4.11
C LEU A 114 -3.68 8.75 4.30
N GLN A 115 -4.82 9.23 4.79
CA GLN A 115 -5.01 10.65 5.07
C GLN A 115 -4.08 11.16 6.18
N ARG A 116 -3.91 10.39 7.27
CA ARG A 116 -2.97 10.73 8.36
C ARG A 116 -1.53 10.75 7.86
N MET A 117 -1.11 9.74 7.10
CA MET A 117 0.23 9.71 6.49
C MET A 117 0.49 10.92 5.59
N SER A 118 -0.51 11.34 4.80
CA SER A 118 -0.40 12.54 3.97
C SER A 118 -0.23 13.82 4.80
N GLN A 119 -0.93 13.94 5.92
CA GLN A 119 -0.78 15.07 6.85
C GLN A 119 0.60 15.09 7.49
N ASP A 120 1.08 13.94 7.97
CA ASP A 120 2.40 13.81 8.58
C ASP A 120 3.50 14.15 7.57
N GLN A 121 3.35 13.70 6.32
CA GLN A 121 4.29 14.04 5.25
C GLN A 121 4.35 15.56 5.00
N LYS A 122 3.19 16.25 4.98
CA LYS A 122 3.15 17.72 4.87
C LYS A 122 3.87 18.39 6.04
N GLN A 123 3.62 17.95 7.27
CA GLN A 123 4.31 18.47 8.45
C GLN A 123 5.82 18.25 8.40
N LEU A 124 6.28 17.09 7.91
CA LEU A 124 7.70 16.81 7.73
C LEU A 124 8.34 17.75 6.71
N VAL A 125 7.67 18.02 5.58
CA VAL A 125 8.12 18.97 4.57
C VAL A 125 8.23 20.38 5.17
N ASP A 126 7.22 20.83 5.91
CA ASP A 126 7.23 22.15 6.56
C ASP A 126 8.37 22.29 7.58
N ARG A 127 8.59 21.24 8.40
CA ARG A 127 9.70 21.20 9.36
C ARG A 127 11.05 21.22 8.65
N ARG A 128 11.21 20.50 7.54
CA ARG A 128 12.42 20.52 6.71
C ARG A 128 12.67 21.91 6.14
N MET A 129 11.65 22.57 5.60
CA MET A 129 11.76 23.93 5.07
C MET A 129 12.14 24.95 6.16
N LYS A 130 11.51 24.85 7.35
CA LYS A 130 11.86 25.67 8.51
C LYS A 130 13.31 25.47 8.93
N LYS A 131 13.80 24.22 8.98
CA LYS A 131 15.20 23.89 9.28
C LYS A 131 16.17 24.52 8.28
N VAL A 132 15.86 24.47 6.98
CA VAL A 132 16.67 25.11 5.94
C VAL A 132 16.70 26.64 6.12
N ARG A 133 15.55 27.26 6.40
CA ARG A 133 15.46 28.71 6.66
C ARG A 133 16.31 29.12 7.87
N LEU A 134 16.20 28.38 8.98
CA LEU A 134 16.99 28.64 10.19
C LEU A 134 18.49 28.48 9.93
N ARG A 135 18.92 27.45 9.18
CA ARG A 135 20.32 27.29 8.78
C ARG A 135 20.82 28.47 7.95
N LYS A 136 19.99 29.00 7.03
CA LYS A 136 20.34 30.20 6.25
C LYS A 136 20.49 31.42 7.15
N GLN A 137 19.56 31.62 8.09
CA GLN A 137 19.62 32.71 9.07
C GLN A 137 20.87 32.61 9.95
N LEU A 138 21.20 31.41 10.44
CA LEU A 138 22.40 31.16 11.23
C LEU A 138 23.67 31.54 10.48
N ARG A 139 23.81 31.13 9.21
CA ARG A 139 24.96 31.50 8.37
C ARG A 139 25.08 33.00 8.17
N LEU A 140 23.95 33.70 8.01
CA LEU A 140 23.95 35.16 7.85
C LEU A 140 24.32 35.87 9.16
N ALA A 141 23.85 35.37 10.30
CA ALA A 141 24.22 35.89 11.61
C ALA A 141 25.71 35.70 11.89
N ALA A 142 26.25 34.50 11.62
CA ALA A 142 27.68 34.20 11.77
C ALA A 142 28.56 35.15 10.93
N ARG A 143 28.20 35.37 9.67
CA ARG A 143 28.94 36.33 8.82
C ARG A 143 28.92 37.75 9.39
N ARG A 144 27.78 38.20 9.93
CA ARG A 144 27.68 39.54 10.54
C ARG A 144 28.50 39.67 11.82
N THR A 145 28.56 38.60 12.62
CA THR A 145 29.41 38.59 13.82
C THR A 145 30.88 38.57 13.45
N GLU A 146 31.27 37.78 12.44
CA GLU A 146 32.65 37.75 11.93
C GLU A 146 33.09 39.13 11.43
N THR A 147 32.25 39.83 10.65
CA THR A 147 32.58 41.19 10.18
C THR A 147 32.67 42.19 11.33
N ALA A 148 31.75 42.14 12.30
CA ALA A 148 31.79 43.05 13.44
C ALA A 148 33.02 42.82 14.33
N VAL A 149 33.43 41.55 14.52
CA VAL A 149 34.65 41.20 15.27
C VAL A 149 35.90 41.68 14.53
N ALA A 150 35.95 41.54 13.20
CA ALA A 150 37.06 42.05 12.39
C ALA A 150 37.16 43.58 12.47
N GLU A 151 36.04 44.29 12.36
CA GLU A 151 36.00 45.76 12.48
C GLU A 151 36.47 46.25 13.86
N GLU A 152 36.11 45.57 14.95
CA GLU A 152 36.59 45.90 16.30
C GLU A 152 38.08 45.57 16.50
N LEU A 153 38.58 44.47 15.91
CA LEU A 153 40.00 44.14 15.93
C LEU A 153 40.83 45.20 15.18
N ASP A 154 40.40 45.58 13.97
CA ASP A 154 41.06 46.64 13.18
C ASP A 154 41.08 47.97 13.93
N ARG A 155 40.01 48.27 14.69
CA ARG A 155 39.93 49.47 15.52
C ARG A 155 40.91 49.42 16.70
N LEU A 156 41.02 48.29 17.40
CA LEU A 156 41.95 48.13 18.51
C LEU A 156 43.41 48.20 18.03
N GLU A 157 43.72 47.59 16.89
CA GLU A 157 45.06 47.67 16.28
C GLU A 157 45.45 49.10 15.89
N ALA A 158 44.49 49.94 15.51
CA ALA A 158 44.73 51.35 15.24
C ALA A 158 44.86 52.22 16.52
N GLU A 159 44.25 51.80 17.64
CA GLU A 159 44.32 52.51 18.93
C GLU A 159 45.60 52.17 19.72
N ASP A 160 46.18 50.97 19.55
CA ASP A 160 47.51 50.63 20.06
C ASP A 160 48.59 51.17 19.11
N PRO A 161 49.30 52.27 19.45
CA PRO A 161 50.44 52.68 18.63
C PRO A 161 51.47 51.56 18.62
N PRO A 162 52.21 51.36 17.50
CA PRO A 162 53.30 50.39 17.49
C PRO A 162 54.20 50.74 18.67
N VAL A 163 54.28 49.84 19.64
CA VAL A 163 55.30 49.88 20.67
C VAL A 163 56.58 49.71 19.86
N ASP A 164 57.22 50.82 19.53
CA ASP A 164 58.55 50.86 18.93
C ASP A 164 59.36 49.79 19.64
N GLU A 165 59.88 48.85 18.85
CA GLU A 165 60.70 47.72 19.28
C GLU A 165 61.73 48.22 20.30
N VAL A 166 61.38 48.16 21.58
CA VAL A 166 62.35 48.26 22.65
C VAL A 166 63.13 46.97 22.47
N GLU A 167 64.37 47.08 21.99
CA GLU A 167 65.35 45.99 21.95
C GLU A 167 65.22 45.22 23.26
N GLU A 168 64.52 44.09 23.23
CA GLU A 168 64.51 43.17 24.37
C GLU A 168 65.91 42.57 24.40
N GLU A 169 66.77 43.17 25.22
CA GLU A 169 67.89 42.42 25.76
C GLU A 169 67.32 41.11 26.31
N PRO A 170 67.89 39.95 25.92
CA PRO A 170 67.43 38.67 26.41
C PRO A 170 67.69 38.59 27.91
N LEU A 171 66.72 39.03 28.71
CA LEU A 171 66.65 38.70 30.12
C LEU A 171 66.27 37.22 30.19
N ASP A 172 67.31 36.41 30.37
CA ASP A 172 67.28 35.02 30.82
C ASP A 172 66.58 34.94 32.19
N VAL A 173 65.26 35.12 32.19
CA VAL A 173 64.42 34.82 33.35
C VAL A 173 64.13 33.34 33.23
N GLY A 174 64.94 32.54 33.93
CA GLY A 174 64.72 31.12 34.17
C GLY A 174 63.36 30.91 34.84
N VAL A 175 62.30 30.88 34.04
CA VAL A 175 61.00 30.36 34.45
C VAL A 175 61.16 28.85 34.42
N GLU A 176 61.46 28.28 35.59
CA GLU A 176 61.30 26.85 35.83
C GLU A 176 59.84 26.50 35.51
N VAL A 177 59.61 25.98 34.31
CA VAL A 177 58.36 25.32 33.95
C VAL A 177 58.28 24.09 34.84
N PRO A 178 57.34 24.01 35.80
CA PRO A 178 57.18 22.79 36.57
C PRO A 178 56.87 21.67 35.59
N GLU A 179 57.66 20.59 35.61
CA GLU A 179 57.60 19.48 34.64
C GLU A 179 56.23 18.77 34.57
N HIS A 180 55.28 19.14 35.43
CA HIS A 180 53.95 18.54 35.51
C HIS A 180 52.81 19.57 35.61
N PRO A 181 52.41 20.28 34.53
CA PRO A 181 51.24 21.15 34.62
C PRO A 181 49.92 20.36 34.62
N PHE A 182 49.89 19.11 34.15
CA PHE A 182 48.64 18.35 34.10
C PHE A 182 48.85 16.84 34.24
N ALA A 183 48.85 16.38 35.49
CA ALA A 183 48.44 15.01 35.78
C ALA A 183 46.92 14.88 35.52
N PHE A 184 46.51 14.76 34.25
CA PHE A 184 45.16 14.30 33.86
C PHE A 184 44.98 12.80 34.15
N HIS A 185 45.43 12.32 35.31
CA HIS A 185 45.32 10.91 35.69
C HIS A 185 43.89 10.49 36.12
N GLY A 186 42.88 11.35 35.96
CA GLY A 186 41.55 11.09 36.54
C GLY A 186 40.33 11.25 35.63
N ILE A 187 40.46 11.62 34.35
CA ILE A 187 39.29 11.93 33.50
C ILE A 187 39.01 10.86 32.43
N LEU A 188 39.90 9.89 32.23
CA LEU A 188 39.74 8.84 31.20
C LEU A 188 39.54 7.42 31.77
N GLU A 189 39.00 7.30 32.97
CA GLU A 189 38.47 6.01 33.46
C GLU A 189 36.95 6.01 33.34
N MET A 190 36.45 6.00 32.10
CA MET A 190 35.12 5.47 31.86
C MET A 190 35.23 3.94 31.82
N PRO A 191 34.50 3.20 32.67
CA PRO A 191 34.53 1.74 32.63
C PRO A 191 34.05 1.25 31.27
N VAL A 192 34.88 0.41 30.63
CA VAL A 192 34.62 -0.22 29.33
C VAL A 192 33.38 -1.15 29.36
N GLY A 193 32.78 -1.36 30.54
CA GLY A 193 31.62 -2.23 30.75
C GLY A 193 30.28 -1.73 30.23
N ASP A 194 30.11 -0.45 29.89
CA ASP A 194 28.81 0.11 29.44
C ASP A 194 28.67 0.28 27.92
N TRP A 195 29.63 -0.21 27.13
CA TRP A 195 29.55 -0.16 25.67
C TRP A 195 28.55 -1.17 25.07
N SER A 196 28.08 -2.15 25.84
CA SER A 196 27.07 -3.11 25.41
C SER A 196 25.69 -2.49 25.14
N VAL A 197 25.47 -1.22 25.50
CA VAL A 197 24.28 -0.46 25.09
C VAL A 197 24.24 -0.29 23.56
N PHE A 198 25.39 -0.28 22.89
CA PHE A 198 25.46 -0.11 21.43
C PHE A 198 25.37 -1.44 20.64
N ASP A 199 25.53 -2.59 21.30
CA ASP A 199 25.49 -3.91 20.63
C ASP A 199 24.09 -4.32 20.16
N ASN A 200 23.03 -3.63 20.63
CA ASN A 200 21.65 -3.83 20.17
C ASN A 200 21.18 -2.80 19.13
N ILE A 201 22.08 -1.94 18.63
CA ILE A 201 21.74 -1.06 17.52
C ILE A 201 21.92 -1.86 16.23
N ASP A 202 20.81 -2.30 15.65
CA ASP A 202 20.81 -2.94 14.35
C ASP A 202 21.09 -1.89 13.25
N PHE A 203 22.36 -1.78 12.86
CA PHE A 203 22.79 -0.87 11.79
C PHE A 203 22.25 -1.27 10.40
N SER A 204 21.57 -2.42 10.28
CA SER A 204 20.88 -2.84 9.05
C SER A 204 19.69 -1.95 8.71
N GLU A 205 19.08 -1.26 9.69
CA GLU A 205 17.95 -0.34 9.46
C GLU A 205 18.39 1.09 9.08
N LEU A 206 19.69 1.40 9.20
CA LEU A 206 20.23 2.67 8.71
C LEU A 206 20.37 2.60 7.19
N ASP A 207 19.29 2.89 6.48
CA ASP A 207 19.27 3.12 5.03
C ASP A 207 20.11 4.37 4.69
N VAL A 208 21.43 4.18 4.55
CA VAL A 208 22.36 5.17 4.00
C VAL A 208 22.32 5.18 2.46
N GLY A 209 21.44 4.40 1.83
CA GLY A 209 21.46 4.10 0.40
C GLY A 209 20.70 5.07 -0.51
N SER A 210 19.85 5.96 -0.01
CA SER A 210 18.93 6.73 -0.87
C SER A 210 19.32 8.20 -1.16
N MET A 211 20.54 8.66 -0.88
CA MET A 211 20.90 10.09 -1.05
C MET A 211 21.74 10.49 -2.27
N LEU A 212 22.00 9.60 -3.23
CA LEU A 212 22.73 10.00 -4.46
C LEU A 212 21.96 9.61 -5.72
N VAL A 213 20.89 10.35 -6.02
CA VAL A 213 20.41 10.49 -7.40
C VAL A 213 21.07 11.74 -7.99
N PRO A 214 21.92 11.61 -9.03
CA PRO A 214 22.41 12.77 -9.75
C PRO A 214 21.26 13.37 -10.57
N VAL A 215 20.93 14.63 -10.30
CA VAL A 215 20.11 15.45 -11.20
C VAL A 215 20.99 15.79 -12.40
N SER A 216 20.95 14.95 -13.42
CA SER A 216 21.41 15.30 -14.76
C SER A 216 20.34 16.16 -15.42
N GLY A 217 20.69 17.42 -15.66
CA GLY A 217 19.84 18.39 -16.37
C GLY A 217 19.62 18.04 -17.83
N GLY A 218 18.47 18.49 -18.31
CA GLY A 218 18.03 18.60 -19.69
C GLY A 218 16.86 19.59 -19.73
#